data_AF-A0A958J8E8-F1
#
_entry.id   AF-A0A958J8E8-F1
#
_cell.length_a   1.000
_cell.length_b   1.000
_cell.length_c   1.000
_cell.angle_alpha   90.00
_cell.angle_beta   90.00
_cell.angle_gamma   90.00
#
_symmetry.space_group_name_H-M   'P 1'
#
loop_
_entity.id
_entity.type
_entity.pdbx_description
1 polymer ?
#
loop_
_entity_poly.entity_id
_entity_poly.type
_entity_poly.pdbx_seq_one_letter_code
_entity_poly.pdbx_strand_id
1 'polypeptide(L)'
;MKRLIPFLWLAVLLWPVFSQEQAEQRLFDAGVAAYKSGNYESAQQSFLELLQKYPNGALITGIRLMLAKSYYKLSNYANAEVVCKYFFTRHPESSYIDDMHHLLGNTLYRLRKYNEAVEEWIWVIQNSRDPRLKQTSSEYLYRTMDNYLSEQEVQALQMRHSDPQVNGTIKLVLARKMIEKNRDAEGKALLQALLREQPDHIFADEARRLLGSDPVSSTGTGNVTTTTGSSAGGNSILYLKPAEGETREASDAIQLGMEYALREYQRRSADNPIRLNTREVEATVASALSVVAEETANSRPLCLVGPINPDQNAGIALFSRYEDQPYVVPLSSQHGLTELSPYTFQINPDTRTKGHFLGQYAA
;
A
#
# COMPACT_ATOMS: atom_id res chain seq x y z
N MET A 1 8.63 -47.96 55.79
CA MET A 1 8.16 -48.02 54.39
C MET A 1 6.86 -47.22 54.27
N LYS A 2 6.86 -46.06 53.61
CA LYS A 2 5.69 -45.45 52.95
C LYS A 2 6.20 -44.39 51.97
N ARG A 3 5.81 -44.58 50.71
CA ARG A 3 6.33 -43.93 49.50
C ARG A 3 5.92 -42.45 49.45
N LEU A 4 6.90 -41.55 49.38
CA LEU A 4 6.74 -40.11 49.19
C LEU A 4 7.69 -39.66 48.06
N ILE A 5 7.51 -40.20 46.85
CA ILE A 5 8.32 -39.86 45.66
C ILE A 5 7.49 -39.68 44.35
N PRO A 6 6.26 -39.11 44.28
CA PRO A 6 5.71 -38.74 42.97
C PRO A 6 5.84 -37.24 42.64
N PHE A 7 5.99 -36.33 43.62
CA PHE A 7 5.88 -34.88 43.35
C PHE A 7 7.20 -34.23 42.88
N LEU A 8 8.36 -34.74 43.30
CA LEU A 8 9.66 -34.17 42.93
C LEU A 8 10.05 -34.44 41.47
N TRP A 9 9.51 -35.51 40.87
CA TRP A 9 9.78 -35.88 39.47
C TRP A 9 8.99 -35.03 38.46
N LEU A 10 7.85 -34.45 38.86
CA LEU A 10 7.06 -33.58 37.97
C LEU A 10 7.73 -32.22 37.75
N ALA A 11 8.40 -31.67 38.78
CA ALA A 11 9.10 -30.40 38.71
C ALA A 11 10.41 -30.47 37.89
N VAL A 12 11.09 -31.63 37.91
CA VAL A 12 12.33 -31.85 37.15
C VAL A 12 12.08 -32.08 35.65
N LEU A 13 10.89 -32.57 35.27
CA LEU A 13 10.51 -32.75 33.86
C LEU A 13 9.99 -31.47 33.19
N LEU A 14 9.54 -30.47 33.96
CA LEU A 14 9.01 -29.19 33.44
C LEU A 14 10.09 -28.11 33.25
N TRP A 15 11.21 -28.17 33.98
CA TRP A 15 12.30 -27.19 33.85
C TRP A 15 13.02 -27.12 32.48
N PRO A 16 13.38 -28.25 31.83
CA PRO A 16 14.07 -28.18 30.54
C PRO A 16 13.19 -27.60 29.42
N VAL A 17 11.87 -27.80 29.49
CA VAL A 17 10.91 -27.26 28.50
C VAL A 17 10.82 -25.74 28.61
N PHE A 18 10.70 -25.21 29.83
CA PHE A 18 10.65 -23.76 30.07
C PHE A 18 11.94 -23.04 29.65
N SER A 19 13.10 -23.67 29.86
CA SER A 19 14.39 -23.11 29.42
C SER A 19 14.55 -23.12 27.89
N GLN A 20 13.96 -24.10 27.19
CA GLN A 20 14.00 -24.16 25.73
C GLN A 20 13.10 -23.11 25.09
N GLU A 21 11.88 -22.90 25.59
CA GLU A 21 10.99 -21.84 25.11
C GLU A 21 11.61 -20.45 25.25
N GLN A 22 12.26 -20.16 26.39
CA GLN A 22 12.94 -18.87 26.57
C GLN A 22 14.14 -18.67 25.65
N ALA A 23 14.81 -19.76 25.24
CA ALA A 23 15.90 -19.70 24.29
C ALA A 23 15.38 -19.54 22.84
N GLU A 24 14.30 -20.24 22.49
CA GLU A 24 13.58 -20.08 21.22
C GLU A 24 13.09 -18.64 21.05
N GLN A 25 12.42 -18.09 22.06
CA GLN A 25 11.91 -16.71 22.05
C GLN A 25 13.03 -15.69 21.87
N ARG A 26 14.14 -15.81 22.61
CA ARG A 26 15.28 -14.87 22.49
C ARG A 26 15.89 -14.87 21.10
N LEU A 27 16.03 -16.04 20.49
CA LEU A 27 16.57 -16.16 19.14
C LEU A 27 15.56 -15.65 18.09
N PHE A 28 14.27 -15.88 18.30
CA PHE A 28 13.21 -15.30 17.47
C PHE A 28 13.22 -13.78 17.52
N ASP A 29 13.29 -13.19 18.71
CA ASP A 29 13.35 -11.75 18.91
C ASP A 29 14.58 -11.12 18.25
N ALA A 30 15.73 -11.80 18.30
CA ALA A 30 16.94 -11.37 17.60
C ALA A 30 16.75 -11.37 16.07
N GLY A 31 16.14 -12.43 15.51
CA GLY A 31 15.79 -12.50 14.09
C GLY A 31 14.80 -11.40 13.67
N VAL A 32 13.78 -11.14 14.50
CA VAL A 32 12.81 -10.06 14.27
C VAL A 32 13.50 -8.69 14.35
N ALA A 33 14.43 -8.47 15.28
CA ALA A 33 15.18 -7.24 15.38
C ALA A 33 16.05 -7.00 14.13
N ALA A 34 16.73 -8.05 13.63
CA ALA A 34 17.48 -7.99 12.37
C ALA A 34 16.56 -7.68 11.17
N TYR A 35 15.36 -8.27 11.12
CA TYR A 35 14.38 -7.97 10.08
C TYR A 35 13.95 -6.50 10.13
N LYS A 36 13.65 -5.97 11.32
CA LYS A 36 13.23 -4.57 11.52
C LYS A 36 14.33 -3.57 11.21
N SER A 37 15.60 -3.92 11.40
CA SER A 37 16.75 -3.08 11.02
C SER A 37 17.09 -3.16 9.53
N GLY A 38 16.34 -3.93 8.74
CA GLY A 38 16.55 -4.11 7.30
C GLY A 38 17.67 -5.09 6.93
N ASN A 39 18.27 -5.76 7.92
CA ASN A 39 19.28 -6.81 7.71
C ASN A 39 18.60 -8.15 7.47
N TYR A 40 18.02 -8.30 6.28
CA TYR A 40 17.18 -9.43 5.92
C TYR A 40 17.95 -10.73 5.76
N GLU A 41 19.23 -10.70 5.35
CA GLU A 41 20.11 -11.87 5.29
C GLU A 41 20.35 -12.45 6.68
N SER A 42 20.67 -11.60 7.66
CA SER A 42 20.87 -12.07 9.04
C SER A 42 19.56 -12.59 9.63
N ALA A 43 18.45 -11.91 9.39
CA ALA A 43 17.13 -12.36 9.80
C ALA A 43 16.79 -13.74 9.22
N GLN A 44 16.99 -13.93 7.92
CA GLN A 44 16.79 -15.21 7.23
C GLN A 44 17.64 -16.31 7.88
N GLN A 45 18.92 -16.06 8.13
CA GLN A 45 19.81 -17.04 8.75
C GLN A 45 19.34 -17.42 10.16
N SER A 46 18.93 -16.44 10.98
CA SER A 46 18.38 -16.70 12.31
C SER A 46 17.09 -17.52 12.25
N PHE A 47 16.19 -17.24 11.31
CA PHE A 47 14.96 -18.02 11.16
C PHE A 47 15.22 -19.44 10.63
N LEU A 48 16.20 -19.64 9.75
CA LEU A 48 16.62 -20.98 9.32
C LEU A 48 17.20 -21.79 10.50
N GLU A 49 18.03 -21.17 11.33
CA GLU A 49 18.57 -21.80 12.54
C GLU A 49 17.44 -22.19 13.51
N LEU A 50 16.46 -21.31 13.72
CA LEU A 50 15.28 -21.59 14.54
C LEU A 50 14.49 -22.80 14.01
N LEU A 51 14.29 -22.91 12.69
CA LEU A 51 13.61 -24.06 12.08
C LEU A 51 14.38 -25.37 12.29
N GLN A 52 15.72 -25.33 12.30
CA GLN A 52 16.55 -26.51 12.52
C GLN A 52 16.56 -26.93 14.00
N LYS A 53 16.65 -25.97 14.91
CA LYS A 53 16.80 -26.21 16.35
C LYS A 53 15.46 -26.49 17.05
N TYR A 54 14.38 -25.88 16.57
CA TYR A 54 13.04 -25.98 17.15
C TYR A 54 11.99 -26.34 16.07
N PRO A 55 12.11 -27.49 15.39
CA PRO A 55 11.22 -27.86 14.28
C PRO A 55 9.74 -28.01 14.68
N ASN A 56 9.46 -28.23 15.97
CA ASN A 56 8.14 -28.31 16.57
C ASN A 56 7.94 -27.27 17.69
N GLY A 57 8.70 -26.17 17.65
CA GLY A 57 8.65 -25.11 18.66
C GLY A 57 7.32 -24.36 18.65
N ALA A 58 7.01 -23.68 19.76
CA ALA A 58 5.76 -22.94 19.90
C ALA A 58 5.65 -21.79 18.88
N LEU A 59 6.78 -21.26 18.42
CA LEU A 59 6.84 -20.13 17.48
C LEU A 59 6.96 -20.58 16.03
N ILE A 60 6.84 -21.88 15.71
CA ILE A 60 7.15 -22.44 14.39
C ILE A 60 6.40 -21.74 13.24
N THR A 61 5.14 -21.37 13.46
CA THR A 61 4.32 -20.66 12.46
C THR A 61 4.81 -19.22 12.27
N GLY A 62 5.10 -18.51 13.36
CA GLY A 62 5.69 -17.16 13.31
C GLY A 62 7.08 -17.14 12.67
N ILE A 63 7.92 -18.14 12.96
CA ILE A 63 9.24 -18.31 12.35
C ILE A 63 9.11 -18.49 10.84
N ARG A 64 8.20 -19.34 10.37
CA ARG A 64 7.97 -19.55 8.92
C ARG A 64 7.45 -18.30 8.23
N LEU A 65 6.51 -17.56 8.86
CA LEU A 65 6.04 -16.28 8.35
C LEU A 65 7.19 -15.29 8.19
N MET A 66 8.02 -15.13 9.23
CA MET A 66 9.15 -14.20 9.20
C MET A 66 10.24 -14.63 8.22
N LEU A 67 10.47 -15.93 8.05
CA LEU A 67 11.37 -16.46 7.02
C LEU A 67 10.86 -16.14 5.61
N ALA A 68 9.58 -16.37 5.33
CA ALA A 68 8.97 -16.01 4.04
C ALA A 68 9.04 -14.49 3.79
N LYS A 69 8.75 -13.67 4.80
CA LYS A 69 8.90 -12.20 4.74
C LYS A 69 10.33 -11.79 4.47
N SER A 70 11.33 -12.48 5.03
CA SER A 70 12.75 -12.24 4.80
C SER A 70 13.15 -12.58 3.37
N TYR A 71 12.77 -13.76 2.87
CA TYR A 71 12.97 -14.15 1.47
C TYR A 71 12.36 -13.14 0.50
N TYR A 72 11.14 -12.68 0.77
CA TYR A 72 10.48 -11.65 -0.03
C TYR A 72 11.28 -10.34 -0.08
N LYS A 73 11.77 -9.85 1.08
CA LYS A 73 12.56 -8.61 1.17
C LYS A 73 13.94 -8.72 0.51
N LEU A 74 14.48 -9.93 0.40
CA LEU A 74 15.69 -10.27 -0.35
C LEU A 74 15.43 -10.49 -1.85
N SER A 75 14.20 -10.27 -2.32
CA SER A 75 13.77 -10.59 -3.70
C SER A 75 13.94 -12.05 -4.10
N ASN A 76 14.11 -12.95 -3.13
CA ASN A 76 14.18 -14.39 -3.37
C ASN A 76 12.75 -14.97 -3.33
N TYR A 77 11.97 -14.58 -4.34
CA TYR A 77 10.54 -14.90 -4.40
C TYR A 77 10.27 -16.40 -4.59
N ALA A 78 11.18 -17.13 -5.25
CA ALA A 78 11.04 -18.58 -5.41
C ALA A 78 11.06 -19.31 -4.07
N ASN A 79 12.01 -18.98 -3.18
CA ASN A 79 12.04 -19.58 -1.85
C ASN A 79 10.91 -19.08 -0.95
N ALA A 80 10.49 -17.81 -1.08
CA ALA A 80 9.30 -17.30 -0.39
C ALA A 80 8.05 -18.11 -0.76
N GLU A 81 7.84 -18.40 -2.05
CA GLU A 81 6.72 -19.21 -2.56
C GLU A 81 6.74 -20.62 -1.94
N VAL A 82 7.92 -21.27 -1.91
CA VAL A 82 8.09 -22.61 -1.31
C VAL A 82 7.72 -22.60 0.17
N VAL A 83 8.20 -21.62 0.95
CA VAL A 83 7.88 -21.51 2.38
C VAL A 83 6.38 -21.28 2.59
N CYS A 84 5.74 -20.45 1.76
CA CYS A 84 4.30 -20.21 1.85
C CYS A 84 3.48 -21.46 1.55
N LYS A 85 3.76 -22.14 0.44
CA LYS A 85 3.06 -23.39 0.07
C LYS A 85 3.24 -24.46 1.14
N TYR A 86 4.44 -24.60 1.69
CA TYR A 86 4.70 -25.52 2.80
C TYR A 86 3.88 -25.15 4.04
N PHE A 87 3.77 -23.86 4.39
CA PHE A 87 3.00 -23.38 5.53
C PHE A 87 1.53 -23.82 5.45
N PHE A 88 0.88 -23.66 4.29
CA PHE A 88 -0.52 -24.06 4.11
C PHE A 88 -0.73 -25.56 4.28
N THR A 89 0.24 -26.38 3.88
CA THR A 89 0.14 -27.85 4.05
C THR A 89 0.33 -28.31 5.50
N ARG A 90 1.12 -27.59 6.29
CA ARG A 90 1.51 -28.04 7.65
C ARG A 90 0.79 -27.32 8.78
N HIS A 91 0.34 -26.09 8.53
CA HIS A 91 -0.25 -25.22 9.53
C HIS A 91 -1.52 -24.52 9.03
N PRO A 92 -2.51 -25.26 8.47
CA PRO A 92 -3.72 -24.67 7.89
C PRO A 92 -4.60 -23.93 8.92
N GLU A 93 -4.46 -24.23 10.21
CA GLU A 93 -5.22 -23.61 11.30
C GLU A 93 -4.47 -22.46 11.99
N SER A 94 -3.32 -22.03 11.45
CA SER A 94 -2.53 -20.96 12.06
C SER A 94 -3.27 -19.63 12.06
N SER A 95 -3.09 -18.83 13.11
CA SER A 95 -3.57 -17.45 13.17
C SER A 95 -2.92 -16.53 12.12
N TYR A 96 -1.79 -16.93 11.52
CA TYR A 96 -1.10 -16.19 10.47
C TYR A 96 -1.48 -16.61 9.05
N ILE A 97 -2.56 -17.40 8.89
CA ILE A 97 -2.93 -17.96 7.59
C ILE A 97 -3.24 -16.87 6.55
N ASP A 98 -3.90 -15.78 6.96
CA ASP A 98 -4.24 -14.66 6.09
C ASP A 98 -3.03 -13.77 5.75
N ASP A 99 -2.16 -13.50 6.72
CA ASP A 99 -0.83 -12.92 6.50
C ASP A 99 -0.04 -13.70 5.43
N MET A 100 -0.09 -15.04 5.48
CA MET A 100 0.61 -15.92 4.55
C MET A 100 -0.02 -15.91 3.15
N HIS A 101 -1.35 -15.89 3.04
CA HIS A 101 -2.03 -15.72 1.75
C HIS A 101 -1.70 -14.35 1.13
N HIS A 102 -1.74 -13.27 1.91
CA HIS A 102 -1.36 -11.94 1.43
C HIS A 102 0.10 -11.91 0.96
N LEU A 103 1.01 -12.49 1.73
CA LEU A 103 2.42 -12.58 1.36
C LEU A 103 2.65 -13.43 0.11
N LEU A 104 1.92 -14.54 -0.05
CA LEU A 104 2.00 -15.37 -1.25
C LEU A 104 1.49 -14.59 -2.47
N GLY A 105 0.36 -13.88 -2.35
CA GLY A 105 -0.12 -12.99 -3.42
C GLY A 105 0.93 -11.97 -3.86
N ASN A 106 1.57 -11.29 -2.90
CA ASN A 106 2.66 -10.35 -3.17
C ASN A 106 3.87 -11.04 -3.83
N THR A 107 4.20 -12.26 -3.41
CA THR A 107 5.30 -13.07 -3.93
C THR A 107 5.03 -13.51 -5.38
N LEU A 108 3.83 -14.01 -5.65
CA LEU A 108 3.40 -14.44 -6.99
C LEU A 108 3.34 -13.26 -7.96
N TYR A 109 2.89 -12.09 -7.49
CA TYR A 109 2.93 -10.85 -8.27
C TYR A 109 4.36 -10.51 -8.70
N ARG A 110 5.32 -10.60 -7.78
CA ARG A 110 6.75 -10.36 -8.10
C ARG A 110 7.32 -11.40 -9.07
N LEU A 111 6.79 -12.62 -9.06
CA LEU A 111 7.09 -13.67 -10.03
C LEU A 111 6.30 -13.54 -11.34
N ARG A 112 5.49 -12.48 -11.52
CA ARG A 112 4.61 -12.24 -12.66
C ARG A 112 3.52 -13.29 -12.86
N LYS A 113 3.23 -14.08 -11.82
CA LYS A 113 2.14 -15.06 -11.77
C LYS A 113 0.84 -14.38 -11.36
N TYR A 114 0.38 -13.42 -12.16
CA TYR A 114 -0.70 -12.50 -11.76
C TYR A 114 -2.04 -13.20 -11.50
N ASN A 115 -2.40 -14.20 -12.32
CA ASN A 115 -3.61 -14.98 -12.14
C ASN A 115 -3.60 -15.77 -10.81
N GLU A 116 -2.45 -16.29 -10.40
CA GLU A 116 -2.35 -16.95 -9.09
C GLU A 116 -2.36 -15.91 -7.96
N ALA A 117 -1.68 -14.76 -8.14
CA ALA A 117 -1.63 -13.71 -7.13
C ALA A 117 -3.01 -13.16 -6.74
N VAL A 118 -3.90 -12.95 -7.71
CA VAL A 118 -5.25 -12.44 -7.45
C VAL A 118 -6.10 -13.43 -6.67
N GLU A 119 -5.94 -14.74 -6.87
CA GLU A 119 -6.67 -15.76 -6.11
C GLU A 119 -6.28 -15.73 -4.63
N GLU A 120 -5.00 -15.52 -4.33
CA GLU A 120 -4.51 -15.41 -2.95
C GLU A 120 -5.08 -14.18 -2.24
N TRP A 121 -5.12 -13.01 -2.91
CA TRP A 121 -5.74 -11.82 -2.32
C TRP A 121 -7.26 -11.94 -2.20
N ILE A 122 -7.93 -12.61 -3.14
CA ILE A 122 -9.36 -12.93 -3.04
C ILE A 122 -9.64 -13.78 -1.80
N TRP A 123 -8.79 -14.79 -1.54
CA TRP A 123 -8.90 -15.60 -0.34
C TRP A 123 -8.84 -14.75 0.93
N VAL A 124 -7.91 -13.79 1.00
CA VAL A 124 -7.76 -12.88 2.15
C VAL A 124 -9.01 -12.03 2.35
N ILE A 125 -9.56 -11.45 1.28
CA ILE A 125 -10.78 -10.62 1.33
C ILE A 125 -11.96 -11.43 1.88
N GLN A 126 -12.09 -12.69 1.47
CA GLN A 126 -13.15 -13.59 1.90
C GLN A 126 -12.99 -14.08 3.34
N ASN A 127 -11.78 -14.46 3.75
CA ASN A 127 -11.57 -15.27 4.96
C ASN A 127 -10.90 -14.53 6.13
N SER A 128 -10.16 -13.44 5.87
CA SER A 128 -9.48 -12.70 6.95
C SER A 128 -10.49 -12.06 7.90
N ARG A 129 -10.07 -11.85 9.15
CA ARG A 129 -10.81 -11.05 10.14
C ARG A 129 -10.22 -9.65 10.33
N ASP A 130 -9.06 -9.35 9.74
CA ASP A 130 -8.42 -8.05 9.82
C ASP A 130 -8.92 -7.12 8.69
N PRO A 131 -9.71 -6.07 9.01
CA PRO A 131 -10.21 -5.14 8.00
C PRO A 131 -9.09 -4.41 7.23
N ARG A 132 -7.95 -4.16 7.87
CA ARG A 132 -6.80 -3.50 7.23
C ARG A 132 -6.15 -4.40 6.19
N LEU A 133 -6.04 -5.69 6.51
CA LEU A 133 -5.49 -6.68 5.58
C LEU A 133 -6.42 -6.93 4.39
N LYS A 134 -7.75 -6.93 4.63
CA LYS A 134 -8.76 -6.96 3.55
C LYS A 134 -8.62 -5.76 2.63
N GLN A 135 -8.62 -4.54 3.19
CA GLN A 135 -8.44 -3.28 2.46
C GLN A 135 -7.19 -3.35 1.56
N THR A 136 -6.05 -3.68 2.18
CA THR A 136 -4.76 -3.78 1.47
C THR A 136 -4.84 -4.80 0.33
N SER A 137 -5.41 -5.98 0.58
CA SER A 137 -5.55 -7.03 -0.44
C SER A 137 -6.50 -6.65 -1.57
N SER A 138 -7.59 -5.93 -1.27
CA SER A 138 -8.51 -5.37 -2.29
C SER A 138 -7.79 -4.37 -3.20
N GLU A 139 -6.88 -3.53 -2.67
CA GLU A 139 -6.08 -2.61 -3.47
C GLU A 139 -5.09 -3.33 -4.40
N TYR A 140 -4.39 -4.34 -3.90
CA TYR A 140 -3.50 -5.17 -4.73
C TYR A 140 -4.28 -5.94 -5.81
N LEU A 141 -5.43 -6.52 -5.44
CA LEU A 141 -6.34 -7.19 -6.36
C LEU A 141 -6.80 -6.24 -7.47
N TYR A 142 -7.34 -5.07 -7.11
CA TYR A 142 -7.79 -4.04 -8.06
C TYR A 142 -6.65 -3.66 -9.02
N ARG A 143 -5.50 -3.24 -8.49
CA ARG A 143 -4.36 -2.79 -9.32
C ARG A 143 -3.86 -3.90 -10.24
N THR A 144 -3.84 -5.15 -9.78
CA THR A 144 -3.32 -6.26 -10.57
C THR A 144 -4.29 -6.66 -11.67
N MET A 145 -5.59 -6.74 -11.38
CA MET A 145 -6.60 -7.00 -12.40
C MET A 145 -6.63 -5.89 -13.46
N ASP A 146 -6.51 -4.63 -13.04
CA ASP A 146 -6.55 -3.48 -13.92
C ASP A 146 -5.35 -3.42 -14.87
N ASN A 147 -4.14 -3.59 -14.35
CA ASN A 147 -2.92 -3.41 -15.15
C ASN A 147 -2.45 -4.65 -15.90
N TYR A 148 -2.75 -5.86 -15.41
CA TYR A 148 -2.09 -7.08 -15.90
C TYR A 148 -3.04 -8.17 -16.40
N LEU A 149 -4.31 -8.16 -16.01
CA LEU A 149 -5.28 -9.14 -16.52
C LEU A 149 -6.08 -8.59 -17.69
N SER A 150 -6.40 -9.47 -18.63
CA SER A 150 -7.34 -9.21 -19.72
C SER A 150 -8.78 -9.15 -19.20
N GLU A 151 -9.66 -8.51 -19.99
CA GLU A 151 -11.10 -8.47 -19.69
C GLU A 151 -11.71 -9.87 -19.52
N GLN A 152 -11.26 -10.86 -20.31
CA GLN A 152 -11.73 -12.25 -20.24
C GLN A 152 -11.29 -12.94 -18.94
N GLU A 153 -10.04 -12.73 -18.50
CA GLU A 153 -9.54 -13.28 -17.23
C GLU A 153 -10.29 -12.68 -16.03
N VAL A 154 -10.57 -11.38 -16.07
CA VAL A 154 -11.37 -10.71 -15.02
C VAL A 154 -12.83 -11.20 -15.01
N GLN A 155 -13.44 -11.42 -16.17
CA GLN A 155 -14.78 -12.03 -16.26
C GLN A 155 -14.80 -13.47 -15.71
N ALA A 156 -13.75 -14.25 -15.97
CA ALA A 156 -13.63 -15.61 -15.45
C ALA A 156 -13.50 -15.64 -13.91
N LEU A 157 -12.95 -14.60 -13.28
CA LEU A 157 -12.95 -14.46 -11.82
C LEU A 157 -14.37 -14.23 -11.27
N GLN A 158 -15.18 -13.42 -11.94
CA GLN A 158 -16.56 -13.13 -11.52
C GLN A 158 -17.43 -14.40 -11.46
N MET A 159 -17.22 -15.34 -12.39
CA MET A 159 -17.96 -16.60 -12.43
C MET A 159 -17.57 -17.57 -11.31
N ARG A 160 -16.35 -17.44 -10.77
CA ARG A 160 -15.80 -18.34 -9.75
C ARG A 160 -16.01 -17.85 -8.33
N HIS A 161 -16.16 -16.54 -8.14
CA HIS A 161 -16.21 -15.91 -6.82
C HIS A 161 -17.54 -15.20 -6.59
N SER A 162 -18.23 -15.52 -5.51
CA SER A 162 -19.53 -14.92 -5.15
C SER A 162 -19.44 -13.84 -4.05
N ASP A 163 -18.24 -13.57 -3.52
CA ASP A 163 -18.07 -12.59 -2.45
C ASP A 163 -18.48 -11.18 -2.91
N PRO A 164 -19.32 -10.47 -2.15
CA PRO A 164 -19.79 -9.14 -2.54
C PRO A 164 -18.65 -8.14 -2.79
N GLN A 165 -17.63 -8.12 -1.93
CA GLN A 165 -16.52 -7.18 -2.00
C GLN A 165 -15.66 -7.45 -3.26
N VAL A 166 -15.36 -8.72 -3.50
CA VAL A 166 -14.62 -9.15 -4.70
C VAL A 166 -15.42 -8.81 -5.97
N ASN A 167 -16.72 -9.09 -5.98
CA ASN A 167 -17.59 -8.80 -7.11
C ASN A 167 -17.70 -7.31 -7.41
N GLY A 168 -17.78 -6.47 -6.38
CA GLY A 168 -17.79 -5.02 -6.56
C GLY A 168 -16.49 -4.50 -7.17
N THR A 169 -15.36 -5.03 -6.70
CA THR A 169 -14.03 -4.72 -7.27
C THR A 169 -13.91 -5.17 -8.73
N ILE A 170 -14.41 -6.36 -9.07
CA ILE A 170 -14.42 -6.86 -10.45
C ILE A 170 -15.28 -5.96 -11.36
N LYS A 171 -16.48 -5.56 -10.92
CA LYS A 171 -17.35 -4.64 -11.70
C LYS A 171 -16.64 -3.33 -12.02
N LEU A 172 -15.93 -2.75 -11.05
CA LEU A 172 -15.17 -1.53 -11.27
C LEU A 172 -14.06 -1.72 -12.32
N VAL A 173 -13.28 -2.81 -12.22
CA VAL A 173 -12.19 -3.07 -13.18
C VAL A 173 -12.73 -3.32 -14.58
N LEU A 174 -13.80 -4.12 -14.72
CA LEU A 174 -14.43 -4.35 -16.02
C LEU A 174 -14.99 -3.05 -16.61
N ALA A 175 -15.62 -2.21 -15.79
CA ALA A 175 -16.12 -0.93 -16.24
C ALA A 175 -15.01 -0.03 -16.78
N ARG A 176 -13.89 0.08 -16.07
CA ARG A 176 -12.73 0.86 -16.53
C ARG A 176 -12.19 0.35 -17.86
N LYS A 177 -11.96 -0.96 -17.97
CA LYS A 177 -11.49 -1.60 -19.23
C LYS A 177 -12.47 -1.39 -20.39
N MET A 178 -13.77 -1.36 -20.14
CA MET A 178 -14.78 -1.06 -21.16
C MET A 178 -14.72 0.39 -21.60
N ILE A 179 -14.63 1.34 -20.67
CA ILE A 179 -14.51 2.79 -20.95
C ILE A 179 -13.25 3.06 -21.79
N GLU A 180 -12.11 2.47 -21.42
CA GLU A 180 -10.85 2.59 -22.19
C GLU A 180 -10.97 2.09 -23.63
N LYS A 181 -11.86 1.12 -23.89
CA LYS A 181 -12.18 0.58 -25.21
C LYS A 181 -13.31 1.33 -25.92
N ASN A 182 -13.70 2.52 -25.46
CA ASN A 182 -14.82 3.32 -25.95
C ASN A 182 -16.19 2.65 -25.83
N ARG A 183 -16.36 1.70 -24.90
CA ARG A 183 -17.64 1.06 -24.54
C ARG A 183 -18.25 1.72 -23.31
N ASP A 184 -18.36 3.05 -23.36
CA ASP A 184 -18.74 3.87 -22.20
C ASP A 184 -20.10 3.51 -21.61
N ALA A 185 -21.09 3.21 -22.46
CA ALA A 185 -22.44 2.89 -21.99
C ALA A 185 -22.46 1.62 -21.12
N GLU A 186 -21.74 0.58 -21.56
CA GLU A 186 -21.62 -0.69 -20.83
C GLU A 186 -20.82 -0.50 -19.53
N GLY A 187 -19.70 0.21 -19.60
CA GLY A 187 -18.88 0.50 -18.42
C GLY A 187 -19.62 1.31 -17.37
N LYS A 188 -20.31 2.39 -17.76
CA LYS A 188 -21.12 3.22 -16.86
C LYS A 188 -22.28 2.43 -16.25
N ALA A 189 -22.91 1.53 -17.00
CA ALA A 189 -23.96 0.65 -16.47
C ALA A 189 -23.43 -0.26 -15.34
N LEU A 190 -22.21 -0.79 -15.47
CA LEU A 190 -21.57 -1.58 -14.41
C LEU A 190 -21.26 -0.74 -13.16
N LEU A 191 -20.78 0.49 -13.32
CA LEU A 191 -20.51 1.40 -12.20
C LEU A 191 -21.81 1.79 -11.46
N GLN A 192 -22.88 2.07 -12.21
CA GLN A 192 -24.19 2.34 -11.63
C GLN A 192 -24.74 1.12 -10.88
N ALA A 193 -24.57 -0.09 -11.44
CA ALA A 193 -24.96 -1.32 -10.77
C ALA A 193 -24.17 -1.53 -9.47
N LEU A 194 -22.84 -1.30 -9.50
CA LEU A 194 -21.99 -1.34 -8.31
C LEU A 194 -22.49 -0.39 -7.22
N LEU A 195 -22.70 0.89 -7.53
CA LEU A 195 -23.13 1.89 -6.55
C LEU A 195 -24.55 1.64 -6.02
N ARG A 196 -25.44 1.05 -6.83
CA ARG A 196 -26.79 0.70 -6.40
C ARG A 196 -26.80 -0.50 -5.45
N GLU A 197 -25.99 -1.51 -5.73
CA GLU A 197 -25.93 -2.73 -4.94
C GLU A 197 -25.06 -2.58 -3.69
N GLN A 198 -24.00 -1.77 -3.78
CA GLN A 198 -22.97 -1.59 -2.75
C GLN A 198 -22.52 -0.12 -2.67
N PRO A 199 -23.38 0.77 -2.14
CA PRO A 199 -23.07 2.20 -2.06
C PRO A 199 -21.85 2.54 -1.19
N ASP A 200 -21.54 1.67 -0.22
CA ASP A 200 -20.42 1.81 0.73
C ASP A 200 -19.23 0.88 0.36
N HIS A 201 -19.14 0.44 -0.89
CA HIS A 201 -18.00 -0.35 -1.37
C HIS A 201 -16.68 0.43 -1.21
N ILE A 202 -15.57 -0.27 -0.94
CA ILE A 202 -14.21 0.31 -0.78
C ILE A 202 -13.82 1.24 -1.95
N PHE A 203 -14.33 0.96 -3.14
CA PHE A 203 -14.06 1.71 -4.37
C PHE A 203 -15.30 2.46 -4.89
N ALA A 204 -16.29 2.73 -4.04
CA ALA A 204 -17.48 3.47 -4.43
C ALA A 204 -17.15 4.89 -4.90
N ASP A 205 -16.22 5.58 -4.23
CA ASP A 205 -15.80 6.92 -4.65
C ASP A 205 -15.10 6.92 -6.00
N GLU A 206 -14.30 5.89 -6.30
CA GLU A 206 -13.70 5.74 -7.62
C GLU A 206 -14.78 5.46 -8.70
N ALA A 207 -15.78 4.65 -8.38
CA ALA A 207 -16.91 4.43 -9.29
C ALA A 207 -17.71 5.71 -9.55
N ARG A 208 -17.95 6.55 -8.53
CA ARG A 208 -18.60 7.86 -8.68
C ARG A 208 -17.75 8.80 -9.55
N ARG A 209 -16.44 8.82 -9.32
CA ARG A 209 -15.50 9.64 -10.11
C ARG A 209 -15.53 9.27 -11.59
N LEU A 210 -15.49 7.97 -11.92
CA LEU A 210 -15.56 7.48 -13.29
C LEU A 210 -16.91 7.75 -13.98
N LEU A 211 -18.00 7.89 -13.22
CA LEU A 211 -19.29 8.32 -13.75
C LEU A 211 -19.37 9.82 -14.04
N GLY A 212 -18.38 10.62 -13.60
CA GLY A 212 -18.43 12.07 -13.64
C GLY A 212 -19.41 12.66 -12.61
N SER A 213 -19.77 11.90 -11.58
CA SER A 213 -20.56 12.38 -10.44
C SER A 213 -19.62 12.83 -9.33
N ASP A 214 -19.72 14.10 -8.92
CA ASP A 214 -19.07 14.59 -7.70
C ASP A 214 -19.47 13.69 -6.51
N PRO A 215 -18.56 13.40 -5.56
CA PRO A 215 -18.87 12.55 -4.42
C PRO A 215 -19.99 13.18 -3.59
N VAL A 216 -21.20 12.67 -3.75
CA VAL A 216 -22.36 13.04 -2.92
C VAL A 216 -22.15 12.42 -1.55
N SER A 217 -21.80 13.31 -0.61
CA SER A 217 -22.01 13.24 0.84
C SER A 217 -23.02 12.16 1.26
N SER A 218 -22.54 11.03 1.80
CA SER A 218 -23.40 10.11 2.53
C SER A 218 -23.66 10.67 3.92
N THR A 219 -24.95 10.74 4.25
CA THR A 219 -25.52 11.24 5.49
C THR A 219 -25.07 10.43 6.71
N GLY A 220 -24.27 11.06 7.57
CA GLY A 220 -24.08 10.71 8.97
C GLY A 220 -24.27 11.97 9.81
N THR A 221 -25.32 11.98 10.62
CA THR A 221 -25.82 13.08 11.43
C THR A 221 -24.78 13.68 12.37
N GLY A 222 -24.40 14.92 12.12
CA GLY A 222 -23.68 15.81 13.04
C GLY A 222 -23.75 17.22 12.49
N ASN A 223 -24.59 18.06 13.09
CA ASN A 223 -24.82 19.46 12.70
C ASN A 223 -23.52 20.20 12.35
N VAL A 224 -23.30 20.44 11.06
CA VAL A 224 -22.53 21.60 10.61
C VAL A 224 -23.29 22.22 9.46
N THR A 225 -23.64 23.48 9.69
CA THR A 225 -24.41 24.38 8.87
C THR A 225 -23.99 24.31 7.41
N THR A 226 -24.95 24.00 6.53
CA THR A 226 -24.92 24.31 5.11
C THR A 226 -24.43 25.73 4.90
N THR A 227 -23.19 25.88 4.45
CA THR A 227 -22.81 27.04 3.66
C THR A 227 -22.75 26.54 2.23
N THR A 228 -23.75 26.92 1.47
CA THR A 228 -23.76 26.91 0.00
C THR A 228 -22.43 27.45 -0.51
N GLY A 229 -21.56 26.56 -0.96
CA GLY A 229 -20.28 26.86 -1.58
C GLY A 229 -20.13 26.00 -2.82
N SER A 230 -20.11 26.66 -3.97
CA SER A 230 -19.77 26.14 -5.29
C SER A 230 -18.76 24.99 -5.29
N SER A 231 -19.06 23.97 -6.09
CA SER A 231 -18.15 22.96 -6.61
C SER A 231 -17.03 23.57 -7.44
N ALA A 232 -16.07 24.20 -6.77
CA ALA A 232 -14.82 24.67 -7.37
C ALA A 232 -13.64 24.03 -6.63
N GLY A 233 -13.37 22.76 -6.91
CA GLY A 233 -12.01 22.25 -6.73
C GLY A 233 -11.09 23.10 -7.62
N GLY A 234 -10.06 23.72 -7.05
CA GLY A 234 -9.22 24.64 -7.80
C GLY A 234 -8.51 23.92 -8.93
N ASN A 235 -8.66 24.42 -10.17
CA ASN A 235 -7.90 23.93 -11.33
C ASN A 235 -6.44 24.44 -11.27
N SER A 236 -5.78 24.16 -10.15
CA SER A 236 -4.45 24.66 -9.81
C SER A 236 -3.60 23.60 -9.16
N ILE A 237 -2.32 23.60 -9.48
CA ILE A 237 -1.28 22.83 -8.80
C ILE A 237 -0.65 23.76 -7.76
N LEU A 238 -0.51 23.31 -6.52
CA LEU A 238 0.23 24.03 -5.49
C LEU A 238 1.68 23.54 -5.46
N TYR A 239 2.63 24.41 -5.76
CA TYR A 239 4.06 24.15 -5.62
C TYR A 239 4.63 24.81 -4.37
N LEU A 240 5.24 24.00 -3.50
CA LEU A 240 5.90 24.47 -2.29
C LEU A 240 7.38 24.71 -2.59
N LYS A 241 7.77 25.98 -2.49
CA LYS A 241 9.11 26.46 -2.84
C LYS A 241 9.86 26.84 -1.57
N PRO A 242 11.09 26.35 -1.32
CA PRO A 242 11.87 26.79 -0.16
C PRO A 242 12.16 28.29 -0.27
N ALA A 243 11.85 29.03 0.80
CA ALA A 243 12.07 30.48 0.89
C ALA A 243 13.57 30.83 0.78
N GLU A 244 14.44 30.01 1.38
CA GLU A 244 15.89 30.22 1.40
C GLU A 244 16.64 28.87 1.41
N GLY A 245 17.95 28.90 1.16
CA GLY A 245 18.85 27.74 1.29
C GLY A 245 19.33 27.14 -0.04
N GLU A 246 20.21 26.13 0.08
CA GLU A 246 20.93 25.51 -1.05
C GLU A 246 20.03 24.86 -2.12
N THR A 247 18.78 24.57 -1.77
CA THR A 247 17.81 23.92 -2.68
C THR A 247 16.98 24.91 -3.50
N ARG A 248 17.13 26.23 -3.29
CA ARG A 248 16.32 27.26 -3.96
C ARG A 248 16.55 27.30 -5.48
N GLU A 249 17.80 27.23 -5.93
CA GLU A 249 18.13 27.23 -7.37
C GLU A 249 17.51 26.04 -8.10
N ALA A 250 17.62 24.84 -7.51
CA ALA A 250 16.98 23.64 -8.06
C ALA A 250 15.44 23.76 -8.05
N SER A 251 14.86 24.44 -7.06
CA SER A 251 13.42 24.68 -6.96
C SER A 251 12.93 25.69 -8.01
N ASP A 252 13.72 26.73 -8.29
CA ASP A 252 13.45 27.68 -9.36
C ASP A 252 13.42 27.00 -10.73
N ALA A 253 14.39 26.11 -10.99
CA ALA A 253 14.45 25.34 -12.23
C ALA A 253 13.24 24.40 -12.39
N ILE A 254 12.81 23.74 -11.31
CA ILE A 254 11.60 22.90 -11.31
C ILE A 254 10.35 23.72 -11.59
N GLN A 255 10.19 24.87 -10.92
CA GLN A 255 9.08 25.79 -11.16
C GLN A 255 9.01 26.19 -12.63
N LEU A 256 10.15 26.64 -13.19
CA LEU A 256 10.23 27.05 -14.58
C LEU A 256 9.84 25.92 -15.55
N GLY A 257 10.29 24.69 -15.29
CA GLY A 257 9.89 23.51 -16.06
C GLY A 257 8.38 23.25 -16.01
N MET A 258 7.76 23.36 -14.83
CA MET A 258 6.30 23.24 -14.69
C MET A 258 5.56 24.33 -15.44
N GLU A 259 6.02 25.58 -15.38
CA GLU A 259 5.43 26.69 -16.12
C GLU A 259 5.48 26.47 -17.63
N TYR A 260 6.59 25.96 -18.17
CA TYR A 260 6.70 25.60 -19.58
C TYR A 260 5.73 24.48 -19.97
N ALA A 261 5.63 23.43 -19.16
CA ALA A 261 4.72 22.32 -19.40
C ALA A 261 3.25 22.77 -19.39
N LEU A 262 2.87 23.64 -18.45
CA LEU A 262 1.51 24.18 -18.35
C LEU A 262 1.17 25.11 -19.51
N ARG A 263 2.12 25.93 -19.99
CA ARG A 263 1.93 26.74 -21.22
C ARG A 263 1.69 25.86 -22.45
N GLU A 264 2.42 24.76 -22.57
CA GLU A 264 2.21 23.79 -23.66
C GLU A 264 0.84 23.10 -23.54
N TYR A 265 0.47 22.70 -22.33
CA TYR A 265 -0.84 22.11 -22.05
C TYR A 265 -1.99 23.06 -22.42
N GLN A 266 -1.91 24.33 -22.00
CA GLN A 266 -2.93 25.34 -22.30
C GLN A 266 -3.09 25.60 -23.80
N ARG A 267 -2.01 25.50 -24.59
CA ARG A 267 -2.10 25.59 -26.05
C ARG A 267 -2.92 24.46 -26.67
N ARG A 268 -2.96 23.28 -26.04
CA ARG A 268 -3.68 22.08 -26.51
C ARG A 268 -5.08 21.95 -25.90
N SER A 269 -5.29 22.50 -24.70
CA SER A 269 -6.52 22.38 -23.91
C SER A 269 -6.97 23.76 -23.43
N ALA A 270 -7.45 24.59 -24.35
CA ALA A 270 -7.81 25.99 -24.07
C ALA A 270 -9.00 26.14 -23.09
N ASP A 271 -9.91 25.17 -23.07
CA ASP A 271 -11.16 25.25 -22.31
C ASP A 271 -11.01 24.89 -20.82
N ASN A 272 -9.85 24.36 -20.41
CA ASN A 272 -9.61 23.97 -19.02
C ASN A 272 -8.19 24.33 -18.53
N PRO A 273 -7.89 25.63 -18.32
CA PRO A 273 -6.54 26.07 -18.00
C PRO A 273 -6.12 25.70 -16.58
N ILE A 274 -5.11 24.84 -16.45
CA ILE A 274 -4.49 24.52 -15.16
C ILE A 274 -3.52 25.65 -14.78
N ARG A 275 -3.62 26.13 -13.53
CA ARG A 275 -2.75 27.18 -12.98
C ARG A 275 -1.65 26.58 -12.09
N LEU A 276 -0.52 27.26 -12.00
CA LEU A 276 0.51 26.96 -11.00
C LEU A 276 0.45 28.02 -9.91
N ASN A 277 0.14 27.61 -8.69
CA ASN A 277 0.21 28.45 -7.51
C ASN A 277 1.49 28.09 -6.77
N THR A 278 2.40 29.04 -6.60
CA THR A 278 3.64 28.83 -5.85
C THR A 278 3.55 29.50 -4.49
N ARG A 279 3.94 28.78 -3.44
CA ARG A 279 4.06 29.31 -2.08
C ARG A 279 5.44 29.07 -1.53
N GLU A 280 6.01 30.11 -0.93
CA GLU A 280 7.28 29.97 -0.23
C GLU A 280 7.05 29.33 1.14
N VAL A 281 7.92 28.38 1.51
CA VAL A 281 7.91 27.68 2.79
C VAL A 281 9.29 27.77 3.44
N GLU A 282 9.34 28.02 4.73
CA GLU A 282 10.60 27.98 5.50
C GLU A 282 11.09 26.53 5.62
N ALA A 283 12.34 26.30 6.06
CA ALA A 283 12.93 24.96 6.16
C ALA A 283 12.36 24.06 7.30
N THR A 284 11.22 24.42 7.90
CA THR A 284 10.60 23.68 9.00
C THR A 284 9.40 22.86 8.51
N VAL A 285 9.16 21.70 9.14
CA VAL A 285 7.97 20.88 8.84
C VAL A 285 6.68 21.63 9.16
N ALA A 286 6.68 22.39 10.26
CA ALA A 286 5.51 23.17 10.69
C ALA A 286 5.12 24.25 9.67
N SER A 287 6.09 24.98 9.12
CA SER A 287 5.83 25.98 8.07
C SER A 287 5.19 25.31 6.84
N ALA A 288 5.79 24.22 6.35
CA ALA A 288 5.24 23.52 5.19
C ALA A 288 3.82 22.99 5.42
N LEU A 289 3.55 22.38 6.57
CA LEU A 289 2.21 21.89 6.92
C LEU A 289 1.19 23.02 7.08
N SER A 290 1.59 24.17 7.65
CA SER A 290 0.70 25.32 7.80
C SER A 290 0.25 25.88 6.44
N VAL A 291 1.19 26.06 5.52
CA VAL A 291 0.91 26.53 4.15
C VAL A 291 0.05 25.54 3.39
N VAL A 292 0.36 24.24 3.50
CA VAL A 292 -0.44 23.19 2.85
C VAL A 292 -1.86 23.15 3.39
N ALA A 293 -2.04 23.19 4.72
CA ALA A 293 -3.36 23.19 5.32
C ALA A 293 -4.19 24.41 4.91
N GLU A 294 -3.57 25.60 4.91
CA GLU A 294 -4.22 26.85 4.48
C GLU A 294 -4.63 26.80 3.01
N GLU A 295 -3.72 26.42 2.11
CA GLU A 295 -3.98 26.41 0.67
C GLU A 295 -4.95 25.31 0.25
N THR A 296 -4.90 24.14 0.89
CA THR A 296 -5.88 23.07 0.67
C THR A 296 -7.27 23.49 1.14
N ALA A 297 -7.39 24.19 2.28
CA ALA A 297 -8.67 24.72 2.74
C ALA A 297 -9.22 25.83 1.82
N ASN A 298 -8.34 26.73 1.33
CA ASN A 298 -8.74 27.90 0.56
C ASN A 298 -9.00 27.62 -0.92
N SER A 299 -8.18 26.77 -1.54
CA SER A 299 -8.13 26.62 -3.00
C SER A 299 -8.35 25.20 -3.49
N ARG A 300 -8.27 24.18 -2.61
CA ARG A 300 -8.37 22.75 -2.95
C ARG A 300 -7.62 22.40 -4.25
N PRO A 301 -6.28 22.51 -4.25
CA PRO A 301 -5.50 22.29 -5.46
C PRO A 301 -5.68 20.86 -5.98
N LEU A 302 -5.52 20.66 -7.28
CA LEU A 302 -5.54 19.33 -7.91
C LEU A 302 -4.43 18.43 -7.35
N CYS A 303 -3.29 19.03 -7.03
CA CYS A 303 -2.11 18.33 -6.56
C CYS A 303 -1.19 19.28 -5.79
N LEU A 304 -0.56 18.73 -4.76
CA LEU A 304 0.56 19.32 -4.05
C LEU A 304 1.87 18.84 -4.69
N VAL A 305 2.79 19.75 -4.95
CA VAL A 305 4.14 19.43 -5.38
C VAL A 305 5.09 19.92 -4.30
N GLY A 306 5.74 18.97 -3.65
CA GLY A 306 6.49 19.20 -2.42
C GLY A 306 7.79 19.94 -2.60
N PRO A 307 8.29 20.53 -1.50
CA PRO A 307 9.59 21.15 -1.52
C PRO A 307 10.66 20.09 -1.78
N ILE A 308 11.82 20.54 -2.24
CA ILE A 308 12.95 19.66 -2.50
C ILE A 308 13.52 19.07 -1.21
N ASN A 309 13.37 19.80 -0.09
CA ASN A 309 13.88 19.41 1.21
C ASN A 309 13.21 18.11 1.71
N PRO A 310 13.98 17.02 1.94
CA PRO A 310 13.45 15.74 2.42
C PRO A 310 12.69 15.83 3.75
N ASP A 311 13.14 16.66 4.69
CA ASP A 311 12.64 16.65 6.07
C ASP A 311 11.15 17.01 6.16
N GLN A 312 10.66 17.80 5.21
CA GLN A 312 9.28 18.26 5.15
C GLN A 312 8.37 17.24 4.45
N ASN A 313 8.93 16.44 3.56
CA ASN A 313 8.16 15.57 2.67
C ASN A 313 7.44 14.44 3.41
N ALA A 314 8.00 13.93 4.51
CA ALA A 314 7.33 12.93 5.34
C ALA A 314 6.05 13.47 6.01
N GLY A 315 6.11 14.72 6.52
CA GLY A 315 4.94 15.38 7.12
C GLY A 315 3.84 15.62 6.09
N ILE A 316 4.20 16.15 4.92
CA ILE A 316 3.24 16.41 3.84
C ILE A 316 2.69 15.09 3.26
N ALA A 317 3.50 14.04 3.18
CA ALA A 317 3.03 12.71 2.78
C ALA A 317 1.96 12.19 3.75
N LEU A 318 2.15 12.33 5.06
CA LEU A 318 1.10 11.96 6.02
C LEU A 318 -0.14 12.84 5.86
N PHE A 319 0.01 14.15 5.70
CA PHE A 319 -1.11 15.06 5.40
C PHE A 319 -1.91 14.60 4.18
N SER A 320 -1.21 14.24 3.09
CA SER A 320 -1.83 13.76 1.84
C SER A 320 -2.76 12.55 2.04
N ARG A 321 -2.46 11.71 3.04
CA ARG A 321 -3.29 10.55 3.40
C ARG A 321 -4.59 10.95 4.08
N TYR A 322 -4.55 11.96 4.94
CA TYR A 322 -5.70 12.37 5.74
C TYR A 322 -6.68 13.25 4.96
N GLU A 323 -6.16 14.02 4.00
CA GLU A 323 -6.94 14.95 3.17
C GLU A 323 -7.22 14.42 1.76
N ASP A 324 -6.90 13.14 1.49
CA ASP A 324 -7.03 12.50 0.17
C ASP A 324 -6.42 13.33 -0.98
N GLN A 325 -5.34 14.05 -0.69
CA GLN A 325 -4.78 15.09 -1.54
C GLN A 325 -3.56 14.54 -2.31
N PRO A 326 -3.60 14.43 -3.65
CA PRO A 326 -2.44 13.96 -4.41
C PRO A 326 -1.19 14.79 -4.13
N TYR A 327 -0.09 14.13 -3.83
CA TYR A 327 1.17 14.76 -3.45
C TYR A 327 2.35 14.18 -4.25
N VAL A 328 3.12 15.05 -4.90
CA VAL A 328 4.26 14.67 -5.73
C VAL A 328 5.55 15.19 -5.10
N VAL A 329 6.49 14.27 -4.88
CA VAL A 329 7.82 14.54 -4.35
C VAL A 329 8.82 14.62 -5.51
N PRO A 330 9.37 15.80 -5.83
CA PRO A 330 10.10 15.99 -7.08
C PRO A 330 11.51 15.40 -7.08
N LEU A 331 12.29 15.56 -6.01
CA LEU A 331 13.72 15.21 -6.00
C LEU A 331 14.18 14.35 -4.81
N SER A 332 13.37 14.19 -3.76
CA SER A 332 13.78 13.37 -2.61
C SER A 332 13.99 11.92 -3.03
N SER A 333 15.10 11.33 -2.59
CA SER A 333 15.39 9.90 -2.67
C SER A 333 15.16 9.19 -1.33
N GLN A 334 14.47 9.84 -0.40
CA GLN A 334 14.19 9.30 0.93
C GLN A 334 13.34 8.04 0.82
N HIS A 335 13.77 7.00 1.53
CA HIS A 335 13.08 5.72 1.51
C HIS A 335 11.80 5.77 2.34
N GLY A 336 10.75 5.09 1.86
CA GLY A 336 9.50 4.91 2.60
C GLY A 336 8.46 6.02 2.44
N LEU A 337 8.74 7.11 1.71
CA LEU A 337 7.77 8.21 1.54
C LEU A 337 6.45 7.76 0.88
N THR A 338 6.53 6.93 -0.15
CA THR A 338 5.36 6.36 -0.83
C THR A 338 4.65 5.28 -0.02
N GLU A 339 5.27 4.77 1.06
CA GLU A 339 4.65 3.84 2.00
C GLU A 339 3.80 4.58 3.05
N LEU A 340 4.08 5.87 3.29
CA LEU A 340 3.34 6.69 4.26
C LEU A 340 1.91 6.99 3.79
N SER A 341 1.70 7.17 2.48
CA SER A 341 0.42 7.54 1.90
C SER A 341 0.22 6.98 0.49
N PRO A 342 -0.97 6.42 0.18
CA PRO A 342 -1.30 5.98 -1.18
C PRO A 342 -1.46 7.16 -2.16
N TYR A 343 -1.56 8.40 -1.65
CA TYR A 343 -1.63 9.63 -2.44
C TYR A 343 -0.27 10.30 -2.63
N THR A 344 0.82 9.69 -2.14
CA THR A 344 2.18 10.21 -2.32
C THR A 344 2.90 9.50 -3.48
N PHE A 345 3.40 10.30 -4.41
CA PHE A 345 4.11 9.87 -5.60
C PHE A 345 5.51 10.46 -5.61
N GLN A 346 6.51 9.67 -5.95
CA GLN A 346 7.91 10.11 -5.96
C GLN A 346 8.44 10.03 -7.39
N ILE A 347 8.88 11.17 -7.94
CA ILE A 347 9.39 11.24 -9.32
C ILE A 347 10.77 10.57 -9.39
N ASN A 348 11.62 10.84 -8.39
CA ASN A 348 12.96 10.31 -8.31
C ASN A 348 12.97 9.05 -7.42
N PRO A 349 12.99 7.82 -7.98
CA PRO A 349 12.94 6.61 -7.18
C PRO A 349 14.10 6.57 -6.18
N ASP A 350 13.85 6.00 -4.99
CA ASP A 350 14.88 5.90 -3.95
C ASP A 350 16.10 5.08 -4.43
N THR A 351 17.23 5.25 -3.73
CA THR A 351 18.50 4.60 -4.09
C THR A 351 18.39 3.08 -4.14
N ARG A 352 17.49 2.48 -3.35
CA ARG A 352 17.26 1.03 -3.32
C ARG A 352 16.53 0.56 -4.58
N THR A 353 15.53 1.32 -5.01
CA THR A 353 14.76 1.11 -6.22
C THR A 353 15.64 1.32 -7.46
N LYS A 354 16.48 2.36 -7.46
CA LYS A 354 17.51 2.56 -8.51
C LYS A 354 18.50 1.40 -8.55
N GLY A 355 19.02 0.96 -7.40
CA GLY A 355 19.92 -0.19 -7.31
C GLY A 355 19.28 -1.49 -7.81
N HIS A 356 17.99 -1.69 -7.54
CA HIS A 356 17.23 -2.81 -8.08
C HIS A 356 17.12 -2.76 -9.61
N PHE A 357 16.78 -1.61 -10.19
CA PHE A 357 16.73 -1.45 -11.65
C PHE A 357 18.11 -1.61 -12.30
N LEU A 358 19.18 -1.09 -11.70
CA LEU A 358 20.55 -1.28 -12.16
C LEU A 358 20.95 -2.76 -12.17
N GLY A 359 20.59 -3.51 -11.12
CA GLY A 359 20.83 -4.96 -11.06
C GLY A 359 20.06 -5.74 -12.12
N GLN A 360 18.84 -5.30 -12.47
CA GLN A 360 18.06 -5.90 -13.56
C GLN A 360 18.61 -5.58 -14.95
N TYR A 361 19.28 -4.46 -15.13
CA TYR A 361 19.82 -4.03 -16.43
C TYR A 361 21.24 -4.56 -16.69
N ALA A 362 21.96 -4.96 -15.63
CA ALA A 362 23.30 -5.52 -15.70
C ALA A 362 23.35 -7.07 -15.80
N ALA A 363 22.20 -7.73 -15.61
CA ALA A 363 21.99 -9.16 -15.79
C ALA A 363 21.36 -9.44 -17.17
#